data_AF-E9E8Z9-F1
#
_entry.id   AF-E9E8Z9-F1
#
_cell.length_a   1.000
_cell.length_b   1.000
_cell.length_c   1.000
_cell.angle_alpha   90.00
_cell.angle_beta   90.00
_cell.angle_gamma   90.00
#
_symmetry.space_group_name_H-M   'P 1'
#
loop_
_entity.id
_entity.type
_entity.pdbx_description
1 polymer ?
#
loop_
_entity_poly.entity_id
_entity_poly.type
_entity_poly.pdbx_seq_one_letter_code
_entity_poly.pdbx_strand_id
1 'polypeptide(L)'
;MGYETRRPLPENTPASHVLVLVEVGTKMRGYIRPADFTLTEEELAFYPPFLPTPPNLQPAQEFETSSNSCLNRQTVSWSFYLAEISLRRLATNLHAEMLRLCGQPLSIQDALEVLAAAVPQFEEQAQEWIASLPPCLSFDTPAEQDDVCRFVLRGHVINLFEMICWPFISAHLTQDLVDEETQRILPWASGNIKRLAQKALDYHTLRLAVNKSGYRHRHHGTLLMIQSCSRSALVLVAAMLRNIASTAQNSAKGANTLSLPAGWWASLDETIDMLAFWENESRQSAGIRRVLQAARERAL
;
A
#
# COMPACT_ATOMS: atom_id res chain seq x y z
N MET A 1 45.85 7.53 -13.73
CA MET A 1 44.81 6.49 -13.93
C MET A 1 44.72 5.72 -12.61
N GLY A 2 43.86 6.02 -11.65
CA GLY A 2 42.48 6.50 -11.73
C GLY A 2 41.54 5.39 -11.22
N TYR A 3 41.82 4.81 -10.04
CA TYR A 3 40.89 3.93 -9.33
C TYR A 3 40.08 4.80 -8.39
N GLU A 4 38.90 5.21 -8.86
CA GLU A 4 37.93 5.95 -8.06
C GLU A 4 37.26 5.00 -7.08
N THR A 5 37.76 5.02 -5.84
CA THR A 5 37.14 4.34 -4.71
C THR A 5 35.83 5.07 -4.41
N ARG A 6 34.68 4.45 -4.72
CA ARG A 6 33.38 4.94 -4.25
C ARG A 6 33.43 5.02 -2.72
N ARG A 7 33.52 6.25 -2.19
CA ARG A 7 33.33 6.48 -0.76
C ARG A 7 31.91 6.08 -0.39
N PRO A 8 31.70 5.40 0.75
CA PRO A 8 30.37 5.24 1.30
C PRO A 8 29.82 6.65 1.62
N LEU A 9 28.55 6.87 1.26
CA LEU A 9 27.83 8.09 1.63
C LEU A 9 27.77 8.18 3.17
N PRO A 10 28.04 9.35 3.77
CA PRO A 10 27.92 9.52 5.21
C PRO A 10 26.47 9.32 5.67
N GLU A 11 26.28 8.51 6.71
CA GLU A 11 24.99 8.08 7.28
C GLU A 11 24.03 9.23 7.65
N ASN A 12 24.52 10.46 7.79
CA ASN A 12 23.73 11.66 8.08
C ASN A 12 23.63 12.62 6.87
N THR A 13 23.18 12.13 5.71
CA THR A 13 22.81 13.01 4.59
C THR A 13 21.29 13.06 4.42
N PRO A 14 20.73 14.19 3.93
CA PRO A 14 19.30 14.32 3.66
C PRO A 14 18.75 13.21 2.74
N ALA A 15 19.58 12.72 1.82
CA ALA A 15 19.29 11.59 0.95
C ALA A 15 19.06 10.27 1.72
N SER A 16 19.79 10.02 2.81
CA SER A 16 19.61 8.86 3.69
C SER A 16 18.25 8.90 4.39
N HIS A 17 17.77 10.07 4.80
CA HIS A 17 16.45 10.22 5.40
C HIS A 17 15.30 9.96 4.41
N VAL A 18 15.44 10.38 3.14
CA VAL A 18 14.45 10.04 2.09
C VAL A 18 14.45 8.56 1.79
N LEU A 19 15.63 7.93 1.66
CA LEU A 19 15.72 6.48 1.50
C LEU A 19 15.05 5.78 2.67
N VAL A 20 15.26 6.21 3.92
CA VAL A 20 14.59 5.65 5.10
C VAL A 20 13.08 5.85 5.04
N LEU A 21 12.56 7.00 4.59
CA LEU A 21 11.11 7.20 4.42
C LEU A 21 10.51 6.24 3.39
N VAL A 22 11.23 5.95 2.30
CA VAL A 22 10.81 4.97 1.29
C VAL A 22 11.04 3.52 1.77
N GLU A 23 12.09 3.27 2.56
CA GLU A 23 12.53 1.95 3.03
C GLU A 23 11.81 1.45 4.31
N VAL A 24 11.33 2.34 5.18
CA VAL A 24 10.60 1.96 6.42
C VAL A 24 9.27 1.26 6.09
N GLY A 25 8.72 1.45 4.88
CA GLY A 25 7.58 0.69 4.35
C GLY A 25 7.89 -0.75 3.89
N THR A 26 9.16 -1.18 3.93
CA THR A 26 9.67 -2.37 3.20
C THR A 26 10.12 -3.52 4.10
N LYS A 27 10.22 -3.35 5.43
CA LYS A 27 10.71 -4.43 6.32
C LYS A 27 9.81 -5.67 6.42
N MET A 28 8.61 -5.67 5.82
CA MET A 28 7.77 -6.86 5.62
C MET A 28 7.69 -7.33 4.16
N ARG A 29 8.30 -6.63 3.19
CA ARG A 29 8.12 -6.86 1.74
C ARG A 29 9.27 -7.62 1.07
N GLY A 30 10.27 -8.05 1.84
CA GLY A 30 11.54 -8.59 1.32
C GLY A 30 11.55 -10.09 0.97
N TYR A 31 10.44 -10.81 1.09
CA TYR A 31 10.41 -12.24 0.79
C TYR A 31 9.61 -12.47 -0.49
N ILE A 32 10.24 -13.13 -1.46
CA ILE A 32 9.69 -13.62 -2.74
C ILE A 32 9.91 -12.65 -3.92
N ARG A 33 11.11 -12.74 -4.51
CA ARG A 33 11.32 -12.46 -5.94
C ARG A 33 11.26 -13.80 -6.68
N PRO A 34 10.25 -14.07 -7.53
CA PRO A 34 10.41 -15.08 -8.56
C PRO A 34 11.30 -14.48 -9.66
N ALA A 35 12.33 -15.20 -10.09
CA ALA A 35 12.98 -14.92 -11.36
C ALA A 35 11.97 -15.16 -12.48
N ASP A 36 12.01 -14.32 -13.52
CA ASP A 36 11.18 -14.51 -14.70
C ASP A 36 11.66 -15.74 -15.45
N PHE A 37 10.84 -16.80 -15.45
CA PHE A 37 11.13 -18.01 -16.22
C PHE A 37 10.57 -17.84 -17.63
N THR A 38 11.45 -17.69 -18.61
CA THR A 38 11.12 -17.98 -20.02
C THR A 38 11.47 -19.45 -20.27
N LEU A 39 10.46 -20.30 -20.42
CA LEU A 39 10.65 -21.71 -20.74
C LEU A 39 10.77 -21.91 -22.25
N THR A 40 11.73 -22.72 -22.68
CA THR A 40 11.89 -23.22 -24.05
C THR A 40 10.85 -24.32 -24.37
N GLU A 41 10.60 -24.61 -25.64
CA GLU A 41 9.63 -25.66 -26.05
C GLU A 41 10.00 -27.05 -25.49
N GLU A 42 11.29 -27.32 -25.31
CA GLU A 42 11.79 -28.55 -24.69
C GLU A 42 11.46 -28.59 -23.18
N GLU A 43 11.56 -27.47 -22.47
CA GLU A 43 11.22 -27.38 -21.05
C GLU A 43 9.70 -27.47 -20.79
N LEU A 44 8.87 -27.04 -21.74
CA LEU A 44 7.42 -27.27 -21.74
C LEU A 44 7.07 -28.76 -21.85
N ALA A 45 7.84 -29.54 -22.61
CA ALA A 45 7.67 -30.99 -22.72
C ALA A 45 8.02 -31.74 -21.41
N PHE A 46 8.84 -31.13 -20.56
CA PHE A 46 9.17 -31.60 -19.20
C PHE A 46 8.34 -30.92 -18.11
N TYR A 47 7.31 -30.13 -18.46
CA TYR A 47 6.47 -29.47 -17.47
C TYR A 47 5.78 -30.53 -16.60
N PRO A 48 6.05 -30.54 -15.28
CA PRO A 48 5.55 -31.61 -14.44
C PRO A 48 4.01 -31.63 -14.42
N PRO A 49 3.36 -32.79 -14.59
CA PRO A 49 1.90 -32.88 -14.70
C PRO A 49 1.17 -32.51 -13.39
N PHE A 50 1.89 -32.33 -12.29
CA PHE A 50 1.36 -31.87 -11.02
C PHE A 50 1.39 -30.35 -10.86
N LEU A 51 2.09 -29.62 -11.74
CA LEU A 51 2.05 -28.16 -11.77
C LEU A 51 0.84 -27.70 -12.59
N PRO A 52 0.15 -26.63 -12.18
CA PRO A 52 -1.07 -26.19 -12.84
C PRO A 52 -0.78 -25.69 -14.26
N THR A 53 -1.22 -26.45 -15.26
CA THR A 53 -1.27 -25.99 -16.66
C THR A 53 -2.41 -24.97 -16.79
N PRO A 54 -2.25 -23.88 -17.57
CA PRO A 54 -3.37 -22.99 -17.88
C PRO A 54 -4.57 -23.80 -18.37
N PRO A 55 -5.80 -23.52 -17.88
CA PRO A 55 -6.98 -24.22 -18.35
C PRO A 55 -7.08 -24.05 -19.87
N ASN A 56 -7.40 -25.13 -20.58
CA ASN A 56 -7.63 -25.08 -22.02
C ASN A 56 -8.79 -24.11 -22.29
N LEU A 57 -8.48 -22.88 -22.70
CA LEU A 57 -9.44 -21.86 -23.13
C LEU A 57 -9.98 -22.19 -24.55
N GLN A 58 -10.27 -23.47 -24.82
CA GLN A 58 -10.88 -23.83 -26.09
C GLN A 58 -12.27 -23.18 -26.16
N PRO A 59 -12.64 -22.58 -27.30
CA PRO A 59 -13.94 -21.95 -27.46
C PRO A 59 -15.03 -22.99 -27.21
N ALA A 60 -15.95 -22.62 -26.33
CA ALA A 60 -17.11 -23.38 -25.85
C ALA A 60 -17.72 -24.32 -26.91
N GLN A 61 -17.21 -25.54 -27.01
CA GLN A 61 -17.96 -26.68 -27.53
C GLN A 61 -17.72 -27.85 -26.59
N GLU A 62 -18.82 -28.24 -25.95
CA GLU A 62 -19.08 -29.57 -25.39
C GLU A 62 -18.31 -29.92 -24.11
N PHE A 63 -18.87 -29.56 -22.94
CA PHE A 63 -18.98 -30.52 -21.83
C PHE A 63 -20.11 -30.10 -20.87
N GLU A 64 -20.90 -31.08 -20.49
CA GLU A 64 -22.27 -30.95 -19.98
C GLU A 64 -22.38 -30.30 -18.58
N THR A 65 -23.48 -29.56 -18.41
CA THR A 65 -24.05 -28.78 -17.27
C THR A 65 -23.61 -29.00 -15.80
N SER A 66 -22.87 -30.04 -15.42
CA SER A 66 -22.26 -30.21 -14.09
C SER A 66 -20.75 -29.85 -14.05
N SER A 67 -20.08 -29.84 -15.21
CA SER A 67 -18.66 -29.49 -15.38
C SER A 67 -18.38 -27.99 -15.36
N ASN A 68 -19.41 -27.16 -15.62
CA ASN A 68 -19.28 -25.71 -15.80
C ASN A 68 -18.86 -24.97 -14.53
N SER A 69 -19.24 -25.42 -13.33
CA SER A 69 -18.88 -24.74 -12.08
C SER A 69 -17.41 -24.93 -11.71
N CYS A 70 -16.87 -26.14 -11.96
CA CYS A 70 -15.47 -26.46 -11.74
C CYS A 70 -14.58 -25.70 -12.72
N LEU A 71 -14.91 -25.74 -14.02
CA LEU A 71 -14.19 -25.00 -15.06
C LEU A 71 -14.23 -23.49 -14.81
N ASN A 72 -15.40 -22.93 -14.49
CA ASN A 72 -15.51 -21.50 -14.15
C ASN A 72 -14.65 -21.14 -12.93
N ARG A 73 -14.68 -21.95 -11.87
CA ARG A 73 -13.84 -21.74 -10.68
C ARG A 73 -12.35 -21.81 -11.02
N GLN A 74 -11.94 -22.74 -11.89
CA GLN A 74 -10.56 -22.85 -12.36
C GLN A 74 -10.16 -21.62 -13.18
N THR A 75 -11.01 -21.16 -14.10
CA THR A 75 -10.78 -19.94 -14.89
C THR A 75 -10.62 -18.72 -13.97
N VAL A 76 -11.53 -18.51 -13.01
CA VAL A 76 -11.45 -17.41 -12.05
C VAL A 76 -10.16 -17.48 -11.23
N SER A 77 -9.80 -18.68 -10.76
CA SER A 77 -8.60 -18.88 -9.94
C SER A 77 -7.33 -18.61 -10.75
N TRP A 78 -7.28 -19.05 -12.01
CA TRP A 78 -6.16 -18.82 -12.91
C TRP A 78 -6.02 -17.34 -13.28
N SER A 79 -7.13 -16.68 -13.64
CA SER A 79 -7.18 -15.24 -13.86
C SER A 79 -6.74 -14.46 -12.64
N PHE A 80 -7.14 -14.88 -11.44
CA PHE A 80 -6.77 -14.24 -10.18
C PHE A 80 -5.25 -14.29 -9.98
N TYR A 81 -4.63 -15.46 -10.15
CA TYR A 81 -3.17 -15.57 -9.97
C TYR A 81 -2.39 -14.75 -11.00
N LEU A 82 -2.84 -14.71 -12.26
CA LEU A 82 -2.21 -13.86 -13.28
C LEU A 82 -2.32 -12.38 -12.93
N ALA A 83 -3.51 -11.92 -12.51
CA ALA A 83 -3.73 -10.55 -12.06
C ALA A 83 -2.85 -10.23 -10.84
N GLU A 84 -2.82 -11.11 -9.84
CA GLU A 84 -2.02 -10.92 -8.62
C GLU A 84 -0.52 -10.88 -8.92
N ILE A 85 -0.01 -11.72 -9.83
CA ILE A 85 1.40 -11.70 -10.26
C ILE A 85 1.72 -10.42 -11.03
N SER A 86 0.88 -10.01 -11.97
CA SER A 86 1.12 -8.79 -12.75
C SER A 86 1.08 -7.53 -11.88
N LEU A 87 0.16 -7.48 -10.90
CA LEU A 87 0.12 -6.39 -9.92
C LEU A 87 1.37 -6.34 -9.03
N ARG A 88 1.86 -7.50 -8.58
CA ARG A 88 3.10 -7.58 -7.79
C ARG A 88 4.31 -7.09 -8.58
N ARG A 89 4.39 -7.43 -9.87
CA ARG A 89 5.43 -6.91 -10.78
C ARG A 89 5.33 -5.41 -10.95
N LEU A 90 4.13 -4.90 -11.21
CA LEU A 90 3.87 -3.46 -11.31
C LEU A 90 4.31 -2.73 -10.04
N ALA A 91 3.88 -3.20 -8.87
CA ALA A 91 4.27 -2.61 -7.58
C ALA A 91 5.79 -2.60 -7.36
N THR A 92 6.46 -3.68 -7.75
CA THR A 92 7.92 -3.79 -7.64
C THR A 92 8.63 -2.81 -8.57
N ASN A 93 8.17 -2.69 -9.81
CA ASN A 93 8.73 -1.77 -10.80
C ASN A 93 8.52 -0.31 -10.39
N LEU A 94 7.31 0.05 -9.95
CA LEU A 94 7.01 1.39 -9.45
C LEU A 94 7.85 1.73 -8.22
N HIS A 95 8.00 0.79 -7.29
CA HIS A 95 8.85 0.99 -6.13
C HIS A 95 10.33 1.20 -6.49
N ALA A 96 10.86 0.39 -7.42
CA ALA A 96 12.23 0.55 -7.91
C ALA A 96 12.43 1.90 -8.60
N GLU A 97 11.45 2.35 -9.36
CA GLU A 97 11.48 3.66 -10.01
C GLU A 97 11.41 4.80 -8.99
N MET A 98 10.55 4.71 -7.98
CA MET A 98 10.50 5.69 -6.88
C MET A 98 11.86 5.79 -6.17
N LEU A 99 12.52 4.66 -5.88
CA LEU A 99 13.86 4.64 -5.30
C LEU A 99 14.90 5.28 -6.23
N ARG A 100 14.84 4.99 -7.53
CA ARG A 100 15.73 5.59 -8.54
C ARG A 100 15.56 7.11 -8.59
N LEU A 101 14.33 7.60 -8.57
CA LEU A 101 14.00 9.02 -8.53
C LEU A 101 14.47 9.70 -7.24
N CYS A 102 14.49 8.98 -6.11
CA CYS A 102 14.99 9.49 -4.84
C CYS A 102 16.51 9.42 -4.68
N GLY A 103 17.22 8.66 -5.54
CA GLY A 103 18.68 8.52 -5.48
C GLY A 103 19.47 9.68 -6.11
N GLN A 104 18.78 10.64 -6.74
CA GLN A 104 19.36 11.79 -7.45
C GLN A 104 19.20 13.17 -6.78
N PRO A 105 18.14 13.46 -6.01
CA PRO A 105 17.88 14.77 -5.41
C PRO A 105 18.85 15.16 -4.29
N LEU A 106 19.10 16.47 -4.17
CA LEU A 106 20.03 17.05 -3.18
C LEU A 106 19.36 17.31 -1.82
N SER A 107 18.02 17.34 -1.77
CA SER A 107 17.23 17.58 -0.56
C SER A 107 15.94 16.73 -0.51
N ILE A 108 15.34 16.63 0.69
CA ILE A 108 14.06 15.94 0.89
C ILE A 108 12.94 16.59 0.06
N GLN A 109 12.93 17.92 -0.02
CA GLN A 109 11.94 18.67 -0.78
C GLN A 109 12.05 18.38 -2.28
N ASP A 110 13.26 18.42 -2.82
CA ASP A 110 13.50 18.10 -4.24
C ASP A 110 13.06 16.67 -4.56
N ALA A 111 13.31 15.71 -3.65
CA ALA A 111 12.85 14.34 -3.82
C ALA A 111 11.33 14.22 -3.83
N LEU A 112 10.64 14.92 -2.92
CA LEU A 112 9.18 14.94 -2.91
C LEU A 112 8.59 15.60 -4.15
N GLU A 113 9.19 16.68 -4.66
CA GLU A 113 8.72 17.32 -5.91
C GLU A 113 8.91 16.42 -7.13
N VAL A 114 10.08 15.77 -7.24
CA VAL A 114 10.35 14.79 -8.31
C VAL A 114 9.35 13.63 -8.24
N LEU A 115 9.10 13.08 -7.06
CA LEU A 115 8.09 12.04 -6.87
C LEU A 115 6.69 12.55 -7.19
N ALA A 116 6.31 13.75 -6.73
CA ALA A 116 5.01 14.35 -6.97
C ALA A 116 4.73 14.52 -8.48
N ALA A 117 5.75 14.90 -9.25
CA ALA A 117 5.67 14.99 -10.70
C ALA A 117 5.47 13.63 -11.38
N ALA A 118 5.97 12.54 -10.78
CA ALA A 118 5.83 11.18 -11.31
C ALA A 118 4.51 10.49 -10.92
N VAL A 119 3.84 10.93 -9.84
CA VAL A 119 2.58 10.31 -9.35
C VAL A 119 1.52 10.12 -10.46
N PRO A 120 1.22 11.10 -11.34
CA PRO A 120 0.21 10.90 -12.38
C PRO A 120 0.49 9.68 -13.27
N GLN A 121 1.76 9.44 -13.63
CA GLN A 121 2.16 8.29 -14.44
C GLN A 121 2.06 6.97 -13.68
N PHE A 122 2.33 6.98 -12.38
CA PHE A 122 2.17 5.79 -11.53
C PHE A 122 0.69 5.44 -11.35
N GLU A 123 -0.16 6.45 -11.20
CA GLU A 123 -1.60 6.27 -11.10
C GLU A 123 -2.19 5.79 -12.42
N GLU A 124 -1.74 6.33 -13.56
CA GLU A 124 -2.13 5.87 -14.89
C GLU A 124 -1.81 4.38 -15.09
N GLN A 125 -0.58 3.94 -14.79
CA GLN A 125 -0.21 2.52 -14.88
C GLN A 125 -1.07 1.63 -13.96
N ALA A 126 -1.41 2.12 -12.76
CA ALA A 126 -2.31 1.40 -11.86
C ALA A 126 -3.74 1.31 -12.45
N GLN A 127 -4.25 2.37 -13.06
CA GLN A 127 -5.56 2.38 -13.69
C GLN A 127 -5.61 1.51 -14.95
N GLU A 128 -4.56 1.52 -15.78
CA GLU A 128 -4.42 0.62 -16.93
C GLU A 128 -4.45 -0.84 -16.49
N TRP A 129 -3.76 -1.17 -15.40
CA TRP A 129 -3.81 -2.51 -14.82
C TRP A 129 -5.23 -2.87 -14.37
N ILE A 130 -5.95 -1.97 -13.68
CA ILE A 130 -7.34 -2.20 -13.26
C ILE A 130 -8.25 -2.41 -14.48
N ALA A 131 -8.10 -1.59 -15.51
CA ALA A 131 -8.88 -1.69 -16.75
C ALA A 131 -8.58 -2.96 -17.55
N SER A 132 -7.40 -3.55 -17.37
CA SER A 132 -7.02 -4.81 -18.01
C SER A 132 -7.60 -6.07 -17.35
N LEU A 133 -8.25 -5.93 -16.18
CA LEU A 133 -8.81 -7.08 -15.47
C LEU A 133 -9.92 -7.76 -16.29
N PRO A 134 -9.97 -9.11 -16.30
CA PRO A 134 -11.06 -9.82 -16.95
C PRO A 134 -12.39 -9.55 -16.23
N PRO A 135 -13.55 -9.69 -16.92
CA PRO A 135 -14.85 -9.38 -16.33
C PRO A 135 -15.14 -10.08 -14.99
N CYS A 136 -14.63 -11.31 -14.79
CA CYS A 136 -14.80 -12.06 -13.55
C CYS A 136 -14.04 -11.49 -12.35
N LEU A 137 -13.09 -10.58 -12.58
CA LEU A 137 -12.30 -9.89 -11.56
C LEU A 137 -12.49 -8.37 -11.61
N SER A 138 -13.42 -7.88 -12.43
CA SER A 138 -13.67 -6.45 -12.57
C SER A 138 -14.09 -5.82 -11.23
N PHE A 139 -13.75 -4.54 -11.08
CA PHE A 139 -14.06 -3.72 -9.92
C PHE A 139 -15.35 -2.89 -10.08
N ASP A 140 -16.13 -3.14 -11.13
CA ASP A 140 -17.35 -2.38 -11.46
C ASP A 140 -18.43 -2.46 -10.37
N THR A 141 -18.48 -3.55 -9.61
CA THR A 141 -19.41 -3.68 -8.49
C THR A 141 -18.84 -3.07 -7.22
N PRO A 142 -19.68 -2.66 -6.24
CA PRO A 142 -19.21 -2.24 -4.91
C PRO A 142 -18.39 -3.34 -4.20
N ALA A 143 -17.49 -2.92 -3.31
CA ALA A 143 -16.59 -3.82 -2.57
C ALA A 143 -17.35 -4.78 -1.63
N GLU A 144 -18.55 -4.41 -1.18
CA GLU A 144 -19.41 -5.24 -0.34
C GLU A 144 -19.92 -6.49 -1.07
N GLN A 145 -19.86 -6.48 -2.41
CA GLN A 145 -20.28 -7.59 -3.28
C GLN A 145 -19.09 -8.40 -3.81
N ASP A 146 -17.89 -8.15 -3.31
CA ASP A 146 -16.71 -8.88 -3.72
C ASP A 146 -16.78 -10.34 -3.28
N ASP A 147 -16.40 -11.23 -4.20
CA ASP A 147 -15.93 -12.55 -3.82
C ASP A 147 -14.50 -12.46 -3.25
N VAL A 148 -13.97 -13.60 -2.79
CA VAL A 148 -12.63 -13.67 -2.18
C VAL A 148 -11.53 -13.15 -3.12
N CYS A 149 -11.63 -13.40 -4.43
CA CYS A 149 -10.59 -12.99 -5.39
C CYS A 149 -10.59 -11.47 -5.57
N ARG A 150 -11.77 -10.87 -5.80
CA ARG A 150 -11.91 -9.41 -5.93
C ARG A 150 -11.56 -8.69 -4.63
N PHE A 151 -11.98 -9.22 -3.49
CA PHE A 151 -11.65 -8.68 -2.17
C PHE A 151 -10.12 -8.58 -1.97
N VAL A 152 -9.40 -9.66 -2.28
CA VAL A 152 -7.94 -9.69 -2.18
C VAL A 152 -7.28 -8.72 -3.17
N LEU A 153 -7.71 -8.71 -4.44
CA LEU A 153 -7.13 -7.82 -5.46
C LEU A 153 -7.37 -6.34 -5.14
N ARG A 154 -8.57 -5.94 -4.70
CA ARG A 154 -8.82 -4.56 -4.25
C ARG A 154 -7.90 -4.18 -3.09
N GLY A 155 -7.71 -5.09 -2.14
CA GLY A 155 -6.74 -4.91 -1.06
C GLY A 155 -5.33 -4.63 -1.60
N HIS A 156 -4.87 -5.39 -2.59
CA HIS A 156 -3.54 -5.18 -3.18
C HIS A 156 -3.42 -3.86 -3.95
N VAL A 157 -4.45 -3.47 -4.70
CA VAL A 157 -4.47 -2.18 -5.42
C VAL A 157 -4.46 -1.00 -4.46
N ILE A 158 -5.25 -1.04 -3.38
CA ILE A 158 -5.18 0.00 -2.34
C ILE A 158 -3.77 0.06 -1.74
N ASN A 159 -3.09 -1.09 -1.60
CA ASN A 159 -1.71 -1.11 -1.07
C ASN A 159 -0.71 -0.48 -2.04
N LEU A 160 -0.96 -0.57 -3.34
CA LEU A 160 -0.18 0.11 -4.36
C LEU A 160 -0.35 1.63 -4.25
N PHE A 161 -1.58 2.12 -4.13
CA PHE A 161 -1.85 3.55 -3.97
C PHE A 161 -1.33 4.12 -2.64
N GLU A 162 -1.47 3.38 -1.54
CA GLU A 162 -0.83 3.74 -0.26
C GLU A 162 0.69 3.85 -0.42
N MET A 163 1.33 2.94 -1.17
CA MET A 163 2.77 2.99 -1.43
C MET A 163 3.17 4.22 -2.27
N ILE A 164 2.41 4.53 -3.33
CA ILE A 164 2.64 5.71 -4.17
C ILE A 164 2.56 7.00 -3.34
N CYS A 165 1.57 7.09 -2.44
CA CYS A 165 1.34 8.29 -1.65
C CYS A 165 2.15 8.35 -0.34
N TRP A 166 2.78 7.24 0.07
CA TRP A 166 3.50 7.10 1.33
C TRP A 166 4.56 8.19 1.57
N PRO A 167 5.42 8.56 0.60
CA PRO A 167 6.45 9.56 0.83
C PRO A 167 5.91 10.90 1.34
N PHE A 168 4.75 11.33 0.84
CA PHE A 168 4.15 12.63 1.16
C PHE A 168 3.54 12.64 2.56
N ILE A 169 2.79 11.60 2.93
CA ILE A 169 2.21 11.51 4.27
C ILE A 169 3.28 11.23 5.33
N SER A 170 4.27 10.41 5.00
CA SER A 170 5.38 10.14 5.92
C SER A 170 6.16 11.42 6.22
N ALA A 171 6.53 12.18 5.17
CA ALA A 171 7.17 13.48 5.34
C ALA A 171 6.33 14.45 6.17
N HIS A 172 5.00 14.48 5.98
CA HIS A 172 4.09 15.30 6.79
C HIS A 172 4.11 14.92 8.27
N LEU A 173 4.09 13.62 8.57
CA LEU A 173 4.02 13.13 9.95
C LEU A 173 5.35 13.26 10.69
N THR A 174 6.48 13.30 9.98
CA THR A 174 7.81 13.37 10.58
C THR A 174 8.44 14.76 10.57
N GLN A 175 7.77 15.80 10.08
CA GLN A 175 8.35 17.15 9.97
C GLN A 175 8.94 17.65 11.30
N ASP A 176 8.23 17.37 12.40
CA ASP A 176 8.58 17.89 13.72
C ASP A 176 9.73 17.09 14.39
N LEU A 177 10.16 15.99 13.76
CA LEU A 177 11.28 15.14 14.21
C LEU A 177 12.62 15.53 13.58
N VAL A 178 12.59 16.41 12.56
CA VAL A 178 13.79 16.94 11.92
C VAL A 178 14.23 18.20 12.67
N ASP A 179 15.53 18.50 12.71
CA ASP A 179 16.08 19.67 13.41
C ASP A 179 15.53 21.02 12.88
N GLU A 180 15.57 22.06 13.72
CA GLU A 180 14.98 23.38 13.40
C GLU A 180 15.58 24.02 12.12
N GLU A 181 16.85 23.75 11.83
CA GLU A 181 17.55 24.22 10.63
C GLU A 181 16.93 23.58 9.36
N THR A 182 16.68 22.27 9.37
CA THR A 182 16.05 21.57 8.25
C THR A 182 14.54 21.85 8.18
N GLN A 183 13.86 22.09 9.31
CA GLN A 183 12.45 22.51 9.34
C GLN A 183 12.23 23.85 8.64
N ARG A 184 13.16 24.82 8.77
CA ARG A 184 13.08 26.12 8.06
C ARG A 184 13.28 25.99 6.55
N ILE A 185 13.97 24.95 6.10
CA ILE A 185 14.23 24.62 4.68
C ILE A 185 13.17 23.66 4.11
N LEU A 186 12.28 23.11 4.95
CA LEU A 186 11.13 22.32 4.56
C LEU A 186 9.84 23.15 4.59
N PRO A 187 9.65 24.16 3.72
CA PRO A 187 8.33 24.67 3.49
C PRO A 187 7.58 23.56 2.75
N TRP A 188 6.72 22.85 3.47
CA TRP A 188 5.56 22.10 2.98
C TRP A 188 4.66 22.88 1.99
N ALA A 189 5.07 24.09 1.61
CA ALA A 189 4.35 25.11 0.87
C ALA A 189 3.95 24.71 -0.55
N SER A 190 4.46 23.60 -1.12
CA SER A 190 3.93 23.11 -2.39
C SER A 190 2.56 22.47 -2.18
N GLY A 191 1.52 23.14 -2.70
CA GLY A 191 0.14 22.65 -2.64
C GLY A 191 -0.03 21.23 -3.18
N ASN A 192 0.85 20.79 -4.10
CA ASN A 192 0.85 19.44 -4.64
C ASN A 192 1.23 18.38 -3.60
N ILE A 193 2.29 18.61 -2.83
CA ILE A 193 2.72 17.68 -1.77
C ILE A 193 1.62 17.54 -0.71
N LYS A 194 1.03 18.68 -0.30
CA LYS A 194 -0.11 18.68 0.64
C LYS A 194 -1.29 17.86 0.10
N ARG A 195 -1.65 18.05 -1.16
CA ARG A 195 -2.73 17.32 -1.83
C ARG A 195 -2.46 15.83 -1.88
N LEU A 196 -1.23 15.41 -2.16
CA LEU A 196 -0.85 13.99 -2.23
C LEU A 196 -0.84 13.32 -0.85
N ALA A 197 -0.43 14.04 0.20
CA ALA A 197 -0.55 13.54 1.56
C ALA A 197 -2.02 13.46 2.01
N GLN A 198 -2.86 14.41 1.61
CA GLN A 198 -4.31 14.32 1.84
C GLN A 198 -4.89 13.07 1.16
N LYS A 199 -4.51 12.83 -0.10
CA LYS A 199 -4.90 11.64 -0.86
C LYS A 199 -4.44 10.34 -0.19
N ALA A 200 -3.27 10.35 0.47
CA ALA A 200 -2.80 9.19 1.25
C ALA A 200 -3.75 8.83 2.40
N LEU A 201 -4.28 9.84 3.12
CA LEU A 201 -5.26 9.61 4.19
C LEU A 201 -6.56 9.02 3.64
N ASP A 202 -6.99 9.46 2.47
CA ASP A 202 -8.17 8.92 1.79
C ASP A 202 -7.99 7.43 1.50
N TYR A 203 -6.82 7.01 0.99
CA TYR A 203 -6.51 5.60 0.77
C TYR A 203 -6.42 4.78 2.06
N HIS A 204 -5.86 5.35 3.14
CA HIS A 204 -5.85 4.68 4.44
C HIS A 204 -7.26 4.51 5.03
N THR A 205 -8.18 5.43 4.77
CA THR A 205 -9.59 5.27 5.16
C THR A 205 -10.28 4.22 4.29
N LEU A 206 -10.06 4.27 2.98
CA LEU A 206 -10.59 3.29 2.02
C LEU A 206 -10.14 1.85 2.35
N ARG A 207 -8.88 1.66 2.78
CA ARG A 207 -8.35 0.39 3.28
C ARG A 207 -9.25 -0.21 4.36
N LEU A 208 -9.58 0.60 5.38
CA LEU A 208 -10.36 0.14 6.52
C LEU A 208 -11.77 -0.24 6.09
N ALA A 209 -12.41 0.61 5.28
CA ALA A 209 -13.74 0.38 4.75
C ALA A 209 -13.83 -0.92 3.92
N VAL A 210 -12.94 -1.09 2.93
CA VAL A 210 -12.96 -2.26 2.02
C VAL A 210 -12.67 -3.57 2.75
N ASN A 211 -11.78 -3.56 3.76
CA ASN A 211 -11.40 -4.79 4.46
C ASN A 211 -12.35 -5.17 5.61
N LYS A 212 -13.34 -4.33 5.93
CA LYS A 212 -14.26 -4.53 7.05
C LYS A 212 -14.93 -5.91 7.02
N SER A 213 -15.36 -6.38 5.86
CA SER A 213 -15.98 -7.69 5.69
C SER A 213 -15.05 -8.84 6.10
N GLY A 214 -13.73 -8.67 5.97
CA GLY A 214 -12.72 -9.67 6.33
C GLY A 214 -12.39 -9.74 7.82
N TYR A 215 -12.75 -8.74 8.64
CA TYR A 215 -12.23 -8.54 10.00
C TYR A 215 -12.36 -9.73 10.94
N ARG A 216 -13.36 -10.60 10.77
CA ARG A 216 -13.59 -11.76 11.64
C ARG A 216 -13.46 -13.10 10.92
N HIS A 217 -12.94 -13.10 9.70
CA HIS A 217 -12.78 -14.31 8.89
C HIS A 217 -11.36 -14.88 9.02
N ARG A 218 -11.27 -16.21 9.16
CA ARG A 218 -10.00 -16.96 9.11
C ARG A 218 -9.71 -17.38 7.69
N HIS A 219 -8.65 -16.83 7.11
CA HIS A 219 -8.08 -17.21 5.82
C HIS A 219 -6.56 -16.98 5.84
N HIS A 220 -5.86 -17.51 4.85
CA HIS A 220 -4.39 -17.41 4.75
C HIS A 220 -3.87 -15.95 4.71
N GLY A 221 -4.71 -15.00 4.29
CA GLY A 221 -4.39 -13.57 4.24
C GLY A 221 -4.80 -12.78 5.49
N THR A 222 -5.47 -13.38 6.49
CA THR A 222 -6.04 -12.65 7.64
C THR A 222 -4.99 -11.85 8.40
N LEU A 223 -3.81 -12.43 8.66
CA LEU A 223 -2.75 -11.74 9.39
C LEU A 223 -2.26 -10.49 8.65
N LEU A 224 -2.06 -10.59 7.34
CA LEU A 224 -1.62 -9.46 6.50
C LEU A 224 -2.69 -8.37 6.41
N MET A 225 -3.97 -8.76 6.35
CA MET A 225 -5.10 -7.83 6.41
C MET A 225 -5.11 -7.09 7.75
N ILE A 226 -5.00 -7.79 8.89
CA ILE A 226 -4.95 -7.19 10.22
C ILE A 226 -3.79 -6.18 10.29
N GLN A 227 -2.60 -6.56 9.84
CA GLN A 227 -1.41 -5.69 9.86
C GLN A 227 -1.58 -4.44 8.98
N SER A 228 -2.11 -4.58 7.76
CA SER A 228 -2.32 -3.44 6.85
C SER A 228 -3.42 -2.49 7.34
N CYS A 229 -4.50 -3.01 7.92
CA CYS A 229 -5.53 -2.20 8.56
C CYS A 229 -4.99 -1.49 9.81
N SER A 230 -4.24 -2.21 10.65
CA SER A 230 -3.56 -1.64 11.82
C SER A 230 -2.65 -0.47 11.46
N ARG A 231 -1.82 -0.65 10.42
CA ARG A 231 -0.96 0.42 9.88
C ARG A 231 -1.78 1.64 9.48
N SER A 232 -2.86 1.44 8.74
CA SER A 232 -3.68 2.54 8.23
C SER A 232 -4.39 3.30 9.35
N ALA A 233 -4.90 2.59 10.36
CA ALA A 233 -5.45 3.21 11.57
C ALA A 233 -4.39 4.02 12.34
N LEU A 234 -3.16 3.49 12.47
CA LEU A 234 -2.05 4.21 13.11
C LEU A 234 -1.68 5.49 12.34
N VAL A 235 -1.67 5.46 11.00
CA VAL A 235 -1.41 6.65 10.17
C VAL A 235 -2.49 7.72 10.36
N LEU A 236 -3.77 7.33 10.36
CA LEU A 236 -4.89 8.25 10.61
C LEU A 236 -4.80 8.88 12.00
N VAL A 237 -4.51 8.07 13.03
CA VAL A 237 -4.31 8.54 14.41
C VAL A 237 -3.10 9.48 14.51
N ALA A 238 -1.99 9.18 13.83
CA ALA A 238 -0.81 10.04 13.82
C ALA A 238 -1.14 11.42 13.21
N ALA A 239 -1.89 11.45 12.10
CA ALA A 239 -2.34 12.70 11.48
C ALA A 239 -3.27 13.50 12.42
N MET A 240 -4.19 12.83 13.11
CA MET A 240 -5.05 13.45 14.13
C MET A 240 -4.24 14.08 15.26
N LEU A 241 -3.34 13.32 15.88
CA LEU A 241 -2.53 13.79 17.01
C LEU A 241 -1.66 14.98 16.59
N ARG A 242 -1.13 14.96 15.37
CA ARG A 242 -0.39 16.09 14.81
C ARG A 242 -1.26 17.33 14.63
N ASN A 243 -2.49 17.18 14.14
CA ASN A 243 -3.43 18.30 14.03
C ASN A 243 -3.74 18.93 15.39
N ILE A 244 -3.93 18.11 16.43
CA ILE A 244 -4.15 18.57 17.81
C ILE A 244 -2.91 19.34 18.32
N ALA A 245 -1.71 18.78 18.15
CA ALA A 245 -0.47 19.42 18.56
C ALA A 245 -0.22 20.75 17.84
N SER A 246 -0.48 20.80 16.52
CA SER A 246 -0.34 22.01 15.70
C SER A 246 -1.31 23.11 16.16
N THR A 247 -2.55 22.75 16.49
CA THR A 247 -3.56 23.70 17.00
C THR A 247 -3.17 24.28 18.36
N ALA A 248 -2.59 23.46 19.25
CA ALA A 248 -2.12 23.89 20.55
C ALA A 248 -0.90 24.83 20.47
N GLN A 249 -0.06 24.70 19.43
CA GLN A 249 1.19 25.45 19.30
C GLN A 249 1.08 26.78 18.53
N ASN A 250 0.07 26.98 17.66
CA ASN A 250 0.05 28.17 16.77
C ASN A 250 -1.37 28.70 16.45
N SER A 251 -1.82 29.73 17.17
CA SER A 251 -2.93 30.60 16.72
C SER A 251 -2.50 31.67 15.69
N ALA A 252 -1.21 31.79 15.34
CA ALA A 252 -0.67 32.89 14.53
C ALA A 252 0.06 32.49 13.22
N LYS A 253 0.49 31.25 13.05
CA LYS A 253 1.05 30.72 11.79
C LYS A 253 0.09 29.67 11.26
N GLY A 254 -0.58 29.95 10.13
CA GLY A 254 -1.65 29.12 9.57
C GLY A 254 -1.40 27.62 9.73
N ALA A 255 -2.33 26.94 10.40
CA ALA A 255 -2.14 25.57 10.85
C ALA A 255 -1.83 24.66 9.65
N ASN A 256 -0.65 24.01 9.68
CA ASN A 256 -0.25 23.07 8.64
C ASN A 256 -0.88 21.69 8.88
N THR A 257 -2.21 21.65 8.81
CA THR A 257 -3.01 20.46 9.11
C THR A 257 -3.53 19.80 7.85
N LEU A 258 -3.75 18.48 7.94
CA LEU A 258 -4.48 17.69 6.96
C LEU A 258 -5.90 17.44 7.46
N SER A 259 -6.87 17.40 6.56
CA SER A 259 -8.24 17.03 6.94
C SER A 259 -8.31 15.52 7.12
N LEU A 260 -8.93 15.04 8.19
CA LEU A 260 -9.22 13.61 8.30
C LEU A 260 -10.42 13.25 7.41
N PRO A 261 -10.36 12.17 6.61
CA PRO A 261 -11.42 11.83 5.65
C PRO A 261 -12.72 11.43 6.36
N ALA A 262 -13.86 11.58 5.68
CA ALA A 262 -15.14 11.19 6.26
C ALA A 262 -15.17 9.70 6.66
N GLY A 263 -15.81 9.38 7.79
CA GLY A 263 -15.95 8.01 8.28
C GLY A 263 -14.72 7.43 9.00
N TRP A 264 -13.58 8.13 9.01
CA TRP A 264 -12.33 7.62 9.60
C TRP A 264 -12.47 7.21 11.09
N TRP A 265 -13.26 7.96 11.87
CA TRP A 265 -13.48 7.66 13.30
C TRP A 265 -14.24 6.36 13.51
N ALA A 266 -15.30 6.12 12.72
CA ALA A 266 -16.03 4.86 12.76
C ALA A 266 -15.14 3.69 12.30
N SER A 267 -14.34 3.89 11.25
CA SER A 267 -13.38 2.89 10.80
C SER A 267 -12.29 2.60 11.84
N LEU A 268 -11.88 3.59 12.65
CA LEU A 268 -10.96 3.41 13.77
C LEU A 268 -11.59 2.52 14.86
N ASP A 269 -12.84 2.80 15.24
CA ASP A 269 -13.58 1.99 16.23
C ASP A 269 -13.71 0.53 15.78
N GLU A 270 -14.08 0.32 14.51
CA GLU A 270 -14.18 -1.02 13.93
C GLU A 270 -12.82 -1.74 13.86
N THR A 271 -11.73 -0.99 13.63
CA THR A 271 -10.38 -1.55 13.66
C THR A 271 -9.95 -1.94 15.08
N ILE A 272 -10.30 -1.14 16.09
CA ILE A 272 -10.07 -1.47 17.50
C ILE A 272 -10.82 -2.75 17.88
N ASP A 273 -12.07 -2.90 17.42
CA ASP A 273 -12.87 -4.11 17.64
C ASP A 273 -12.29 -5.34 16.94
N MET A 274 -11.79 -5.17 15.70
CA MET A 274 -11.07 -6.23 15.00
C MET A 274 -9.84 -6.65 15.82
N LEU A 275 -9.03 -5.70 16.29
CA LEU A 275 -7.84 -6.02 17.08
C LEU A 275 -8.17 -6.70 18.39
N ALA A 276 -9.27 -6.30 19.05
CA ALA A 276 -9.77 -6.96 20.25
C ALA A 276 -10.15 -8.42 19.97
N PHE A 277 -10.81 -8.67 18.84
CA PHE A 277 -11.19 -10.04 18.45
C PHE A 277 -9.97 -10.97 18.28
N TRP A 278 -8.88 -10.46 17.72
CA TRP A 278 -7.66 -11.24 17.45
C TRP A 278 -6.58 -11.17 18.55
N GLU A 279 -6.81 -10.46 19.66
CA GLU A 279 -5.74 -10.15 20.64
C GLU A 279 -5.19 -11.40 21.34
N ASN A 280 -6.00 -12.45 21.47
CA ASN A 280 -5.58 -13.73 22.05
C ASN A 280 -4.72 -14.57 21.09
N GLU A 281 -4.83 -14.34 19.79
CA GLU A 281 -4.07 -15.06 18.76
C GLU A 281 -2.80 -14.28 18.34
N SER A 282 -2.75 -12.98 18.59
CA SER A 282 -1.63 -12.10 18.24
C SER A 282 -1.35 -11.07 19.32
N ARG A 283 -0.20 -11.20 20.00
CA ARG A 283 0.28 -10.21 20.98
C ARG A 283 0.45 -8.82 20.35
N GLN A 284 0.82 -8.76 19.07
CA GLN A 284 0.97 -7.51 18.34
C GLN A 284 -0.38 -6.79 18.24
N SER A 285 -1.48 -7.52 18.03
CA SER A 285 -2.83 -6.95 17.96
C SER A 285 -3.21 -6.29 19.28
N ALA A 286 -2.92 -6.94 20.41
CA ALA A 286 -3.15 -6.37 21.75
C ALA A 286 -2.36 -5.06 21.96
N GLY A 287 -1.09 -5.02 21.55
CA GLY A 287 -0.24 -3.83 21.66
C GLY A 287 -0.77 -2.66 20.84
N ILE A 288 -1.08 -2.89 19.56
CA ILE A 288 -1.61 -1.86 18.67
C ILE A 288 -2.98 -1.36 19.15
N ARG A 289 -3.85 -2.26 19.63
CA ARG A 289 -5.16 -1.89 20.18
C ARG A 289 -5.04 -0.85 21.28
N ARG A 290 -4.14 -1.07 22.25
CA ARG A 290 -3.92 -0.13 23.37
C ARG A 290 -3.44 1.23 22.89
N VAL A 291 -2.56 1.27 21.89
CA VAL A 291 -2.08 2.52 21.30
C VAL A 291 -3.23 3.29 20.64
N LEU A 292 -4.06 2.61 19.85
CA LEU A 292 -5.21 3.23 19.19
C LEU A 292 -6.26 3.73 20.20
N GLN A 293 -6.54 2.95 21.26
CA GLN A 293 -7.46 3.34 22.33
C GLN A 293 -6.96 4.58 23.09
N ALA A 294 -5.70 4.58 23.52
CA ALA A 294 -5.12 5.71 24.24
C ALA A 294 -5.12 6.99 23.38
N ALA A 295 -4.87 6.86 22.07
CA ALA A 295 -4.93 8.01 21.17
C ALA A 295 -6.36 8.51 20.95
N ARG A 296 -7.34 7.60 20.87
CA ARG A 296 -8.75 7.93 20.76
C ARG A 296 -9.25 8.70 21.99
N GLU A 297 -8.87 8.28 23.19
CA GLU A 297 -9.22 8.96 24.45
C GLU A 297 -8.64 10.37 24.51
N ARG A 298 -7.45 10.59 23.94
CA ARG A 298 -6.81 11.90 23.86
C ARG A 298 -7.49 12.91 22.93
N ALA A 299 -8.37 12.44 22.05
CA ALA A 299 -9.09 13.25 21.09
C ALA A 299 -10.52 13.60 21.53
N LEU A 300 -10.99 13.00 22.64
CA LEU A 300 -12.23 13.34 23.34
C LEU A 300 -11.96 14.43 24.40
#